data_AF-A0AAD3CDK2-F1
#
_entry.id   AF-A0AAD3CDK2-F1
#
_cell.length_a   1.000
_cell.length_b   1.000
_cell.length_c   1.000
_cell.angle_alpha   90.00
_cell.angle_beta   90.00
_cell.angle_gamma   90.00
#
_symmetry.space_group_name_H-M   'P 1'
#
loop_
_entity.id
_entity.type
_entity.pdbx_description
1 polymer ?
#
loop_
_entity_poly.entity_id
_entity_poly.type
_entity_poly.pdbx_seq_one_letter_code
_entity_poly.pdbx_strand_id
1 'polypeptide(L)'
;MGCIQSKPHDITNTPDKEEDEIQIQESQQNSNTVRKIVEDELENEHLEEEKQEAIDYPTKPLGVSVHWLNTGFIDEVEKYGKTVNSKIYEIEDLRGPNGLIRQKGENVVCPRDGRLGAAYVDCLQGDDNVGTANVMISYGWGNEIGDIVFTLNDHCRSNGIDPKRTYIWICCLCNNQHRVAEDNKSGKEVPFEEFEFSRIKLLESIILLP
;
A
#
# COMPACT_ATOMS: atom_id res chain seq x y z
N MET A 1 -59.68 -40.79 48.97
CA MET A 1 -60.25 -42.08 48.53
C MET A 1 -60.94 -41.85 47.19
N GLY A 2 -60.45 -42.51 46.15
CA GLY A 2 -60.94 -42.36 44.78
C GLY A 2 -60.06 -43.19 43.85
N CYS A 3 -60.31 -44.50 43.87
CA CYS A 3 -59.63 -45.52 43.09
C CYS A 3 -60.23 -45.54 41.68
N ILE A 4 -59.42 -45.33 40.63
CA ILE A 4 -59.83 -45.54 39.24
C ILE A 4 -58.85 -46.51 38.61
N GLN A 5 -59.39 -47.68 38.24
CA GLN A 5 -58.69 -48.80 37.63
C GLN A 5 -58.40 -48.53 36.16
N SER A 6 -57.17 -48.82 35.75
CA SER A 6 -56.68 -48.87 34.39
C SER A 6 -57.14 -50.13 33.65
N LYS A 7 -57.40 -50.02 32.35
CA LYS A 7 -57.43 -51.14 31.40
C LYS A 7 -56.27 -50.98 30.41
N PRO A 8 -55.53 -52.05 30.07
CA PRO A 8 -54.51 -52.00 29.04
C PRO A 8 -55.13 -52.22 27.66
N HIS A 9 -54.77 -51.36 26.70
CA HIS A 9 -54.96 -51.58 25.28
C HIS A 9 -53.64 -52.09 24.69
N ASP A 10 -53.62 -53.35 24.28
CA ASP A 10 -52.56 -53.91 23.43
C ASP A 10 -52.78 -53.42 22.00
N ILE A 11 -51.80 -52.70 21.46
CA ILE A 11 -51.68 -52.39 20.03
C ILE A 11 -50.25 -52.72 19.63
N THR A 12 -50.05 -53.93 19.11
CA THR A 12 -48.81 -54.34 18.46
C THR A 12 -48.84 -53.86 17.01
N ASN A 13 -48.31 -52.67 16.75
CA ASN A 13 -47.90 -52.25 15.41
C ASN A 13 -46.40 -52.56 15.24
N THR A 14 -46.09 -53.58 14.46
CA THR A 14 -44.74 -53.81 13.93
C THR A 14 -44.48 -52.79 12.82
N PRO A 15 -43.42 -51.94 12.93
CA PRO A 15 -43.04 -51.02 11.86
C PRO A 15 -42.42 -51.81 10.70
N ASP A 16 -42.89 -51.52 9.48
CA ASP A 16 -42.33 -52.02 8.23
C ASP A 16 -40.90 -51.49 8.06
N LYS A 17 -39.92 -52.39 8.20
CA LYS A 17 -38.48 -52.09 8.23
C LYS A 17 -37.88 -51.66 6.88
N GLU A 18 -38.69 -51.52 5.83
CA GLU A 18 -38.22 -51.33 4.47
C GLU A 18 -38.15 -49.84 4.06
N GLU A 19 -38.92 -48.96 4.72
CA GLU A 19 -38.90 -47.51 4.44
C GLU A 19 -37.74 -46.77 5.15
N ASP A 20 -37.22 -47.32 6.25
CA ASP A 20 -36.12 -46.70 7.01
C ASP A 20 -34.76 -46.85 6.30
N GLU A 21 -34.56 -47.88 5.47
CA GLU A 21 -33.27 -48.08 4.76
C GLU A 21 -33.07 -47.09 3.60
N ILE A 22 -34.16 -46.62 2.98
CA ILE A 22 -34.10 -45.68 1.85
C ILE A 22 -33.73 -44.26 2.32
N GLN A 23 -34.27 -43.80 3.46
CA GLN A 23 -33.92 -42.48 4.01
C GLN A 23 -32.47 -42.39 4.49
N ILE A 24 -31.88 -43.50 4.96
CA ILE A 24 -30.48 -43.51 5.39
C ILE A 24 -29.53 -43.36 4.19
N GLN A 25 -29.85 -43.94 3.03
CA GLN A 25 -29.00 -43.85 1.84
C GLN A 25 -29.01 -42.44 1.20
N GLU A 26 -30.18 -41.79 1.11
CA GLU A 26 -30.27 -40.42 0.56
C GLU A 26 -29.56 -39.38 1.44
N SER A 27 -29.64 -39.53 2.77
CA SER A 27 -28.94 -38.62 3.70
C SER A 27 -27.41 -38.73 3.61
N GLN A 28 -26.89 -39.95 3.38
CA GLN A 28 -25.46 -40.19 3.20
C GLN A 28 -24.94 -39.64 1.86
N GLN A 29 -25.73 -39.76 0.78
CA GLN A 29 -25.36 -39.26 -0.54
C GLN A 29 -25.34 -37.72 -0.60
N ASN A 30 -26.25 -37.06 0.14
CA ASN A 30 -26.28 -35.61 0.22
C ASN A 30 -25.09 -35.06 1.04
N SER A 31 -24.68 -35.77 2.11
CA SER A 31 -23.52 -35.37 2.93
C SER A 31 -22.19 -35.43 2.18
N ASN A 32 -22.01 -36.43 1.30
CA ASN A 32 -20.77 -36.57 0.51
C ASN A 32 -20.65 -35.49 -0.58
N THR A 33 -21.77 -35.07 -1.17
CA THR A 33 -21.78 -34.01 -2.18
C THR A 33 -21.40 -32.66 -1.58
N VAL A 34 -21.93 -32.33 -0.40
CA VAL A 34 -21.62 -31.06 0.29
C VAL A 34 -20.15 -31.00 0.72
N ARG A 35 -19.58 -32.09 1.24
CA ARG A 35 -18.14 -32.12 1.59
C ARG A 35 -17.25 -31.85 0.39
N LYS A 36 -17.55 -32.48 -0.74
CA LYS A 36 -16.75 -32.30 -1.96
C LYS A 36 -16.81 -30.86 -2.49
N ILE A 37 -17.97 -30.20 -2.45
CA ILE A 37 -18.09 -28.79 -2.88
C ILE A 37 -17.26 -27.87 -1.96
N VAL A 38 -17.28 -28.11 -0.65
CA VAL A 38 -16.51 -27.31 0.31
C VAL A 38 -14.99 -27.54 0.15
N GLU A 39 -14.57 -28.78 -0.13
CA GLU A 39 -13.17 -29.10 -0.41
C GLU A 39 -12.68 -28.46 -1.72
N ASP A 40 -13.50 -28.52 -2.79
CA ASP A 40 -13.18 -27.89 -4.08
C ASP A 40 -13.17 -26.35 -4.02
N GLU A 41 -13.99 -25.72 -3.15
CA GLU A 41 -13.96 -24.27 -2.90
C GLU A 41 -12.73 -23.85 -2.09
N LEU A 42 -12.35 -24.61 -1.06
CA LEU A 42 -11.15 -24.35 -0.26
C LEU A 42 -9.86 -24.54 -1.07
N GLU A 43 -9.79 -25.52 -1.96
CA GLU A 43 -8.64 -25.69 -2.86
C GLU A 43 -8.54 -24.56 -3.89
N ASN A 44 -9.67 -24.02 -4.38
CA ASN A 44 -9.66 -22.89 -5.30
C ASN A 44 -9.28 -21.56 -4.60
N GLU A 45 -9.70 -21.33 -3.36
CA GLU A 45 -9.25 -20.15 -2.60
C GLU A 45 -7.73 -20.21 -2.32
N HIS A 46 -7.16 -21.39 -2.09
CA HIS A 46 -5.73 -21.54 -1.86
C HIS A 46 -4.88 -21.37 -3.14
N LEU A 47 -5.44 -21.68 -4.31
CA LEU A 47 -4.74 -21.55 -5.59
C LEU A 47 -4.71 -20.11 -6.15
N GLU A 48 -5.64 -19.25 -5.75
CA GLU A 48 -5.64 -17.83 -6.13
C GLU A 48 -4.66 -16.99 -5.28
N GLU A 49 -4.26 -17.45 -4.08
CA GLU A 49 -3.23 -16.78 -3.27
C GLU A 49 -1.79 -17.01 -3.78
N GLU A 50 -1.51 -18.10 -4.52
CA GLU A 50 -0.15 -18.46 -4.96
C GLU A 50 0.29 -17.88 -6.32
N LYS A 51 -0.57 -17.15 -7.03
CA LYS A 51 -0.23 -16.52 -8.34
C LYS A 51 0.04 -15.02 -8.29
N GLN A 52 0.38 -14.48 -7.12
CA GLN A 52 1.04 -13.18 -7.09
C GLN A 52 2.52 -13.40 -7.50
N GLU A 53 2.77 -13.50 -8.81
CA GLU A 53 4.14 -13.39 -9.35
C GLU A 53 4.78 -12.17 -8.70
N ALA A 54 5.81 -12.42 -7.89
CA ALA A 54 6.53 -11.36 -7.20
C ALA A 54 7.07 -10.42 -8.27
N ILE A 55 6.40 -9.28 -8.44
CA ILE A 55 6.87 -8.20 -9.31
C ILE A 55 8.28 -7.90 -8.82
N ASP A 56 9.28 -8.14 -9.68
CA ASP A 56 10.70 -7.86 -9.44
C ASP A 56 10.89 -6.35 -9.35
N TYR A 57 10.39 -5.80 -8.24
CA TYR A 57 10.46 -4.39 -7.97
C TYR A 57 11.91 -4.09 -7.60
N PRO A 58 12.50 -3.00 -8.13
CA PRO A 58 13.89 -2.68 -7.87
C PRO A 58 14.18 -2.75 -6.37
N THR A 59 15.11 -3.63 -6.01
CA THR A 59 15.54 -3.87 -4.63
C THR A 59 16.15 -2.63 -3.97
N LYS A 60 16.40 -1.57 -4.74
CA LYS A 60 17.01 -0.32 -4.29
C LYS A 60 16.02 0.84 -4.33
N PRO A 61 16.03 1.72 -3.33
CA PRO A 61 15.16 2.88 -3.28
C PRO A 61 15.47 3.85 -4.43
N LEU A 62 14.43 4.36 -5.08
CA LEU A 62 14.56 5.45 -6.06
C LEU A 62 14.64 6.81 -5.35
N GLY A 63 15.41 7.72 -5.96
CA GLY A 63 15.55 9.11 -5.54
C GLY A 63 15.40 10.06 -6.72
N VAL A 64 15.02 11.30 -6.41
CA VAL A 64 14.87 12.39 -7.39
C VAL A 64 16.21 13.14 -7.45
N SER A 65 16.71 13.44 -8.65
CA SER A 65 17.98 14.16 -8.75
C SER A 65 17.87 15.59 -8.21
N VAL A 66 18.96 16.12 -7.64
CA VAL A 66 19.02 17.53 -7.23
C VAL A 66 18.76 18.46 -8.43
N HIS A 67 19.23 18.06 -9.62
CA HIS A 67 18.94 18.77 -10.85
C HIS A 67 17.44 18.90 -11.13
N TRP A 68 16.68 17.80 -11.09
CA TRP A 68 15.24 17.83 -11.32
C TRP A 68 14.52 18.63 -10.24
N LEU A 69 14.90 18.46 -8.97
CA LEU A 69 14.36 19.25 -7.87
C LEU A 69 14.48 20.76 -8.14
N ASN A 70 15.66 21.22 -8.57
CA ASN A 70 15.94 22.64 -8.81
C ASN A 70 15.36 23.19 -10.12
N THR A 71 14.96 22.32 -11.06
CA THR A 71 14.48 22.74 -12.38
C THR A 71 13.03 22.31 -12.58
N GLY A 72 12.81 21.03 -12.85
CA GLY A 72 11.49 20.47 -13.13
C GLY A 72 10.51 20.60 -11.96
N PHE A 73 10.92 20.22 -10.74
CA PHE A 73 10.00 20.23 -9.60
C PHE A 73 9.59 21.65 -9.19
N ILE A 74 10.52 22.61 -9.14
CA ILE A 74 10.16 24.02 -8.88
C ILE A 74 9.21 24.56 -9.96
N ASP A 75 9.47 24.28 -11.24
CA ASP A 75 8.57 24.68 -12.33
C ASP A 75 7.17 24.05 -12.18
N GLU A 76 7.07 22.80 -11.74
CA GLU A 76 5.79 22.16 -11.43
C GLU A 76 5.08 22.81 -10.23
N VAL A 77 5.82 23.17 -9.17
CA VAL A 77 5.28 23.92 -8.01
C VAL A 77 4.72 25.26 -8.45
N GLU A 78 5.43 26.00 -9.30
CA GLU A 78 4.99 27.30 -9.81
C GLU A 78 3.75 27.16 -10.72
N LYS A 79 3.74 26.18 -11.63
CA LYS A 79 2.58 25.87 -12.48
C LYS A 79 1.34 25.46 -11.68
N TYR A 80 1.54 24.85 -10.51
CA TYR A 80 0.48 24.52 -9.56
C TYR A 80 -0.06 25.74 -8.79
N GLY A 81 0.48 26.94 -9.04
CA GLY A 81 0.06 28.18 -8.38
C GLY A 81 0.67 28.34 -6.98
N LYS A 82 1.75 27.62 -6.69
CA LYS A 82 2.55 27.75 -5.47
C LYS A 82 3.85 28.49 -5.79
N THR A 83 4.66 28.74 -4.78
CA THR A 83 5.94 29.43 -4.92
C THR A 83 7.02 28.64 -4.20
N VAL A 84 8.29 29.02 -4.42
CA VAL A 84 9.43 28.44 -3.68
C VAL A 84 9.32 28.62 -2.15
N ASN A 85 8.56 29.61 -1.68
CA ASN A 85 8.34 29.83 -0.23
C ASN A 85 7.16 29.01 0.31
N SER A 86 6.48 28.23 -0.54
CA SER A 86 5.38 27.37 -0.10
C SER A 86 5.92 26.22 0.73
N LYS A 87 5.21 25.89 1.79
CA LYS A 87 5.55 24.79 2.68
C LYS A 87 5.09 23.46 2.10
N ILE A 88 5.70 22.37 2.51
CA ILE A 88 5.37 21.04 1.98
C ILE A 88 3.89 20.69 2.20
N TYR A 89 3.31 21.01 3.36
CA TYR A 89 1.88 20.78 3.60
C TYR A 89 0.94 21.66 2.74
N GLU A 90 1.45 22.74 2.13
CA GLU A 90 0.66 23.58 1.21
C GLU A 90 0.74 23.08 -0.23
N ILE A 91 1.81 22.35 -0.56
CA ILE A 91 2.02 21.69 -1.84
C ILE A 91 1.28 20.34 -1.87
N GLU A 92 1.25 19.63 -0.75
CA GLU A 92 0.60 18.34 -0.59
C GLU A 92 -0.22 18.28 0.71
N ASP A 93 -1.54 18.12 0.57
CA ASP A 93 -2.47 17.92 1.67
C ASP A 93 -2.93 16.46 1.73
N LEU A 94 -2.51 15.71 2.76
CA LEU A 94 -2.85 14.30 2.93
C LEU A 94 -4.29 14.08 3.46
N ARG A 95 -4.99 15.13 3.88
CA ARG A 95 -6.36 15.05 4.40
C ARG A 95 -7.39 15.55 3.39
N GLY A 96 -6.98 16.42 2.49
CA GLY A 96 -7.80 17.02 1.45
C GLY A 96 -7.70 16.35 0.07
N PRO A 97 -8.10 17.09 -0.98
CA PRO A 97 -7.86 16.73 -2.38
C PRO A 97 -6.39 16.48 -2.67
N ASN A 98 -6.10 15.77 -3.77
CA ASN A 98 -4.73 15.50 -4.20
C ASN A 98 -3.97 16.83 -4.40
N GLY A 99 -2.85 17.00 -3.70
CA GLY A 99 -1.90 18.08 -3.96
C GLY A 99 -1.05 17.80 -5.21
N LEU A 100 -0.06 18.65 -5.44
CA LEU A 100 0.83 18.52 -6.61
C LEU A 100 1.47 17.13 -6.69
N ILE A 101 1.92 16.60 -5.56
CA ILE A 101 2.69 15.37 -5.50
C ILE A 101 1.81 14.18 -5.89
N ARG A 102 0.61 14.07 -5.32
CA ARG A 102 -0.36 13.01 -5.68
C ARG A 102 -0.93 13.18 -7.09
N GLN A 103 -1.13 14.40 -7.57
CA GLN A 103 -1.65 14.62 -8.93
C GLN A 103 -0.73 14.04 -10.01
N LYS A 104 0.60 14.06 -9.81
CA LYS A 104 1.57 13.48 -10.76
C LYS A 104 1.32 11.99 -11.01
N GLY A 105 0.95 11.24 -9.98
CA GLY A 105 0.78 9.78 -10.01
C GLY A 105 -0.66 9.30 -10.08
N GLU A 106 -1.65 10.21 -10.04
CA GLU A 106 -3.08 9.87 -9.88
C GLU A 106 -3.60 8.87 -10.91
N ASN A 107 -3.17 8.99 -12.17
CA ASN A 107 -3.60 8.13 -13.28
C ASN A 107 -2.52 7.11 -13.70
N VAL A 108 -1.53 6.86 -12.85
CA VAL A 108 -0.43 5.93 -13.11
C VAL A 108 -0.58 4.70 -12.22
N VAL A 109 -0.47 3.51 -12.79
CA VAL A 109 -0.41 2.27 -12.02
C VAL A 109 0.92 2.24 -11.27
N CYS A 110 0.84 2.23 -9.95
CA CYS A 110 1.97 2.12 -9.06
C CYS A 110 2.66 0.78 -9.31
N PRO A 111 3.94 0.79 -9.73
CA PRO A 111 4.54 -0.47 -10.11
C PRO A 111 4.94 -1.30 -8.85
N ARG A 112 4.88 -0.70 -7.64
CA ARG A 112 5.19 -1.35 -6.34
C ARG A 112 4.11 -2.35 -5.91
N ASP A 113 2.85 -2.00 -6.16
CA ASP A 113 1.68 -2.72 -5.63
C ASP A 113 0.61 -3.00 -6.70
N GLY A 114 0.83 -2.58 -7.95
CA GLY A 114 -0.11 -2.77 -9.06
C GLY A 114 -1.40 -1.94 -8.96
N ARG A 115 -1.51 -1.00 -8.01
CA ARG A 115 -2.73 -0.21 -7.79
C ARG A 115 -2.63 1.16 -8.46
N LEU A 116 -3.78 1.76 -8.83
CA LEU A 116 -3.82 3.12 -9.38
C LEU A 116 -3.38 4.16 -8.34
N GLY A 117 -2.55 5.13 -8.74
CA GLY A 117 -1.97 6.14 -7.86
C GLY A 117 -0.54 5.77 -7.46
N ALA A 118 0.45 6.19 -8.25
CA ALA A 118 1.87 5.92 -8.05
C ALA A 118 2.58 6.99 -7.20
N ALA A 119 3.76 6.67 -6.65
CA ALA A 119 4.59 7.69 -6.02
C ALA A 119 5.13 8.68 -7.07
N TYR A 120 5.39 9.92 -6.66
CA TYR A 120 5.90 10.96 -7.57
C TYR A 120 7.20 10.51 -8.26
N VAL A 121 8.13 9.92 -7.51
CA VAL A 121 9.40 9.41 -8.05
C VAL A 121 9.21 8.33 -9.11
N ASP A 122 8.18 7.49 -8.99
CA ASP A 122 7.90 6.41 -9.94
C ASP A 122 7.31 6.95 -11.27
N CYS A 123 6.91 8.22 -11.29
CA CYS A 123 6.35 8.90 -12.47
C CYS A 123 7.40 9.69 -13.26
N LEU A 124 8.64 9.77 -12.76
CA LEU A 124 9.73 10.47 -13.44
C LEU A 124 10.42 9.56 -14.45
N GLN A 125 11.02 10.18 -15.47
CA GLN A 125 11.77 9.48 -16.51
C GLN A 125 13.06 10.25 -16.83
N GLY A 126 14.08 9.53 -17.29
CA GLY A 126 15.36 10.09 -17.69
C GLY A 126 16.38 10.09 -16.56
N ASP A 127 17.62 9.72 -16.89
CA ASP A 127 18.72 9.54 -15.95
C ASP A 127 19.08 10.84 -15.19
N ASP A 128 18.81 11.99 -15.79
CA ASP A 128 19.05 13.30 -15.17
C ASP A 128 17.97 13.67 -14.14
N ASN A 129 16.89 12.89 -14.01
CA ASN A 129 15.73 13.22 -13.18
C ASN A 129 15.49 12.23 -12.03
N VAL A 130 15.71 10.95 -12.30
CA VAL A 130 15.45 9.86 -11.35
C VAL A 130 16.51 8.78 -11.46
N GLY A 131 16.85 8.18 -10.34
CA GLY A 131 17.85 7.13 -10.26
C GLY A 131 17.82 6.42 -8.90
N THR A 132 18.76 5.50 -8.66
CA THR A 132 18.93 4.91 -7.32
C THR A 132 19.34 6.00 -6.34
N ALA A 133 18.59 6.15 -5.25
CA ALA A 133 18.91 7.12 -4.22
C ALA A 133 20.28 6.83 -3.60
N ASN A 134 21.08 7.88 -3.43
CA ASN A 134 22.39 7.84 -2.76
C ASN A 134 22.49 8.80 -1.57
N VAL A 135 21.49 9.66 -1.37
CA VAL A 135 21.39 10.56 -0.22
C VAL A 135 19.98 10.49 0.36
N MET A 136 19.87 10.40 1.69
CA MET A 136 18.62 10.63 2.40
C MET A 136 18.60 12.04 2.98
N ILE A 137 17.45 12.71 2.91
CA ILE A 137 17.21 13.88 3.76
C ILE A 137 16.04 13.67 4.71
N SER A 138 16.17 14.29 5.88
CA SER A 138 15.06 14.52 6.79
C SER A 138 14.70 16.01 6.77
N TYR A 139 13.41 16.31 6.82
CA TYR A 139 12.85 17.67 6.86
C TYR A 139 11.47 17.61 7.52
N GLY A 140 10.99 18.76 8.02
CA GLY A 140 9.64 18.94 8.52
C GLY A 140 8.65 19.36 7.43
N TRP A 141 7.39 18.97 7.56
CA TRP A 141 6.33 19.38 6.62
C TRP A 141 6.12 20.90 6.54
N GLY A 142 6.59 21.65 7.55
CA GLY A 142 6.54 23.11 7.61
C GLY A 142 7.74 23.82 6.98
N ASN A 143 8.76 23.11 6.49
CA ASN A 143 9.86 23.73 5.75
C ASN A 143 9.37 24.21 4.37
N GLU A 144 9.94 25.32 3.91
CA GLU A 144 9.71 25.85 2.58
C GLU A 144 10.42 24.98 1.53
N ILE A 145 9.79 24.74 0.38
CA ILE A 145 10.38 23.87 -0.64
C ILE A 145 11.66 24.46 -1.22
N GLY A 146 11.73 25.79 -1.37
CA GLY A 146 12.89 26.52 -1.84
C GLY A 146 14.10 26.26 -0.96
N ASP A 147 13.95 26.35 0.37
CA ASP A 147 15.04 26.09 1.31
C ASP A 147 15.62 24.68 1.14
N ILE A 148 14.76 23.66 0.99
CA ILE A 148 15.19 22.28 0.78
C ILE A 148 15.97 22.16 -0.53
N VAL A 149 15.38 22.64 -1.63
CA VAL A 149 15.93 22.48 -2.98
C VAL A 149 17.22 23.28 -3.17
N PHE A 150 17.25 24.54 -2.74
CA PHE A 150 18.42 25.42 -2.87
C PHE A 150 19.55 24.96 -1.98
N THR A 151 19.28 24.50 -0.75
CA THR A 151 20.32 23.95 0.13
C THR A 151 20.98 22.72 -0.48
N LEU A 152 20.21 21.81 -1.08
CA LEU A 152 20.75 20.64 -1.78
C LEU A 152 21.62 21.03 -2.99
N ASN A 153 21.15 22.00 -3.78
CA ASN A 153 21.88 22.49 -4.93
C ASN A 153 23.18 23.20 -4.51
N ASP A 154 23.14 24.05 -3.50
CA ASP A 154 24.30 24.75 -2.95
C ASP A 154 25.30 23.78 -2.31
N HIS A 155 24.81 22.71 -1.67
CA HIS A 155 25.66 21.62 -1.19
C HIS A 155 26.41 20.95 -2.34
N CYS A 156 25.73 20.62 -3.44
CA CYS A 156 26.38 20.05 -4.62
C CYS A 156 27.45 20.99 -5.19
N ARG A 157 27.13 22.28 -5.34
CA ARG A 157 28.05 23.29 -5.85
C ARG A 157 29.28 23.48 -4.96
N SER A 158 29.08 23.54 -3.65
CA SER A 158 30.15 23.77 -2.67
C SER A 158 31.12 22.59 -2.57
N ASN A 159 30.67 21.37 -2.88
CA ASN A 159 31.47 20.16 -2.81
C ASN A 159 31.91 19.63 -4.19
N GLY A 160 31.57 20.32 -5.29
CA GLY A 160 31.89 19.87 -6.64
C GLY A 160 31.20 18.56 -7.05
N ILE A 161 30.04 18.27 -6.47
CA ILE A 161 29.23 17.07 -6.77
C ILE A 161 28.26 17.41 -7.91
N ASP A 162 28.07 16.48 -8.85
CA ASP A 162 27.14 16.67 -9.97
C ASP A 162 25.67 16.53 -9.53
N PRO A 163 24.85 17.60 -9.56
CA PRO A 163 23.45 17.54 -9.14
C PRO A 163 22.59 16.62 -10.02
N LYS A 164 23.02 16.27 -11.24
CA LYS A 164 22.32 15.30 -12.09
C LYS A 164 22.53 13.84 -11.67
N ARG A 165 23.53 13.58 -10.82
CA ARG A 165 23.90 12.25 -10.31
C ARG A 165 23.80 12.13 -8.80
N THR A 166 23.32 13.19 -8.14
CA THR A 166 22.94 13.18 -6.73
C THR A 166 21.43 12.93 -6.64
N TYR A 167 21.04 11.72 -6.24
CA TYR A 167 19.64 11.29 -6.19
C TYR A 167 19.17 11.25 -4.74
N ILE A 168 18.26 12.16 -4.42
CA ILE A 168 17.77 12.37 -3.07
C ILE A 168 16.53 11.53 -2.85
N TRP A 169 16.56 10.73 -1.80
CA TRP A 169 15.36 10.15 -1.23
C TRP A 169 14.67 11.18 -0.33
N ILE A 170 13.49 11.64 -0.74
CA ILE A 170 12.66 12.63 -0.03
C ILE A 170 11.32 11.99 0.28
N CYS A 171 10.93 11.92 1.55
CA CYS A 171 9.81 11.09 1.97
C CYS A 171 8.47 11.44 1.30
N CYS A 172 8.19 12.73 1.01
CA CYS A 172 6.97 13.12 0.30
C CYS A 172 6.98 12.72 -1.18
N LEU A 173 8.12 12.66 -1.85
CA LEU A 173 8.23 12.32 -3.28
C LEU A 173 8.42 10.82 -3.52
N CYS A 174 9.13 10.15 -2.61
CA CYS A 174 9.56 8.78 -2.78
C CYS A 174 8.63 7.75 -2.16
N ASN A 175 7.85 8.12 -1.13
CA ASN A 175 6.74 7.26 -0.69
C ASN A 175 5.52 7.51 -1.56
N ASN A 176 4.69 6.47 -1.71
CA ASN A 176 3.40 6.60 -2.36
C ASN A 176 2.42 7.34 -1.43
N GLN A 177 2.29 8.65 -1.60
CA GLN A 177 1.40 9.48 -0.79
C GLN A 177 -0.08 9.11 -0.93
N HIS A 178 -0.48 8.42 -2.01
CA HIS A 178 -1.85 7.90 -2.13
C HIS A 178 -2.14 6.87 -1.04
N ARG A 179 -1.20 5.96 -0.76
CA ARG A 179 -1.36 4.96 0.31
C ARG A 179 -1.41 5.64 1.69
N VAL A 180 -0.50 6.58 1.93
CA VAL A 180 -0.47 7.34 3.18
C VAL A 180 -1.79 8.09 3.41
N ALA A 181 -2.35 8.71 2.37
CA ALA A 181 -3.64 9.40 2.47
C ALA A 181 -4.82 8.44 2.68
N GLU A 182 -4.81 7.24 2.08
CA GLU A 182 -5.81 6.20 2.32
C GLU A 182 -5.76 5.67 3.75
N ASP A 183 -4.55 5.37 4.25
CA ASP A 183 -4.34 4.88 5.61
C ASP A 183 -4.83 5.92 6.62
N ASN A 184 -4.46 7.19 6.44
CA ASN A 184 -4.95 8.31 7.25
C ASN A 184 -6.49 8.41 7.25
N LYS A 185 -7.14 8.23 6.10
CA LYS A 185 -8.62 8.26 6.00
C LYS A 185 -9.28 7.05 6.67
N SER A 186 -8.62 5.90 6.66
CA SER A 186 -9.10 4.69 7.32
C SER A 186 -8.86 4.66 8.83
N GLY A 187 -8.14 5.65 9.37
CA GLY A 187 -7.75 5.70 10.78
C GLY A 187 -6.69 4.66 11.15
N LYS A 188 -6.05 4.03 10.16
CA LYS A 188 -4.87 3.20 10.39
C LYS A 188 -3.69 4.13 10.67
N GLU A 189 -3.31 4.26 11.93
CA GLU A 189 -1.99 4.80 12.27
C GLU A 189 -0.94 3.78 11.86
N VAL A 190 -0.11 4.14 10.89
CA VAL A 190 1.09 3.36 10.57
C VAL A 190 2.14 3.73 11.63
N PRO A 191 2.60 2.77 12.46
CA PRO A 191 3.63 3.04 13.47
C PRO A 191 4.88 3.61 12.81
N PHE A 192 5.53 4.58 13.47
CA PHE A 192 6.74 5.21 12.96
C PHE A 192 7.86 4.18 12.70
N GLU A 193 7.88 3.09 13.46
CA GLU A 193 8.84 1.99 13.34
C GLU A 193 8.74 1.25 12.01
N GLU A 194 7.53 1.15 11.42
CA GLU A 194 7.35 0.57 10.08
C GLU A 194 7.90 1.49 8.99
N PHE A 195 7.88 2.80 9.22
CA PHE A 195 8.56 3.76 8.35
C PHE A 195 10.08 3.68 8.49
N GLU A 196 10.64 3.41 9.67
CA GLU A 196 12.10 3.35 9.89
C GLU A 196 12.76 2.10 9.31
N PHE A 197 12.11 0.93 9.39
CA PHE A 197 12.79 -0.34 9.09
C PHE A 197 13.16 -0.51 7.61
N SER A 198 12.47 0.20 6.72
CA SER A 198 12.82 0.25 5.28
C SER A 198 13.89 1.30 4.94
N ARG A 199 14.25 2.20 5.88
CA ARG A 199 14.94 3.47 5.57
C ARG A 199 16.43 3.56 5.91
N ILE A 200 16.95 2.75 6.83
CA ILE A 200 18.29 3.03 7.42
C ILE A 200 19.43 2.19 6.82
N LYS A 201 19.18 1.03 6.21
CA LYS A 201 20.27 0.14 5.77
C LYS A 201 20.90 0.46 4.40
N LEU A 202 20.37 1.42 3.64
CA LEU A 202 20.68 1.55 2.21
C LEU A 202 21.32 2.87 1.78
N LEU A 203 21.49 3.85 2.68
CA LEU A 203 21.99 5.18 2.30
C LEU A 203 23.30 5.49 3.04
N GLU A 204 24.35 5.73 2.26
CA GLU A 204 25.73 5.95 2.75
C GLU A 204 25.89 7.30 3.47
N SER A 205 24.90 8.21 3.36
CA SER A 205 24.94 9.54 3.95
C SER A 205 23.54 10.08 4.26
N ILE A 206 23.38 10.66 5.46
CA ILE A 206 22.17 11.35 5.91
C ILE A 206 22.50 12.83 6.05
N ILE A 207 21.74 13.69 5.38
CA ILE A 207 21.79 15.14 5.59
C ILE A 207 20.57 15.53 6.43
N LEU A 208 20.82 16.09 7.60
CA LEU A 208 19.78 16.67 8.45
C LEU A 208 19.69 18.17 8.15
N LEU A 209 18.54 18.60 7.65
CA LEU A 209 18.25 20.03 7.51
C LEU A 209 17.74 20.58 8.85
N PRO A 210 18.19 21.77 9.27
CA PRO A 210 17.78 22.39 10.53
C PRO A 210 16.31 22.83 10.56
#